data_AF-A0A956CXA7-F1
#
_entry.id   AF-A0A956CXA7-F1
#
_cell.length_a   1.000
_cell.length_b   1.000
_cell.length_c   1.000
_cell.angle_alpha   90.00
_cell.angle_beta   90.00
_cell.angle_gamma   90.00
#
_symmetry.space_group_name_H-M   'P 1'
#
loop_
_entity.id
_entity.type
_entity.pdbx_description
1 polymer ?
#
loop_
_entity_poly.entity_id
_entity_poly.type
_entity_poly.pdbx_seq_one_letter_code
_entity_poly.pdbx_strand_id
1 'polypeptide(L)'
;MRWIDEPLARARGRTPRELLLLAAGVGYTVFELTSEAPCWPNVVMYASATIAFALRFFPARAIGVGVALGALAQRLPDLRYGTAELETPHLWIALAAIAVLSSRDLEARFERAPSRLRWLPNAWAALPAADLRRLRWCVYALAALAAGLGYTWGVPFADTGVDPRLVIGVIGSLVALIALLAAGRAPALLLVPLVTLPIAAMLGSQVVEAEGILAGRALPFLDFGLWRWPAFVLPGTLLALLAAGLATPYAVRLLRRI
;
A
#
# COMPACT_ATOMS: atom_id res chain seq x y z
N MET A 1 37.19 10.08 -1.82
CA MET A 1 36.29 9.73 -0.72
C MET A 1 35.06 9.02 -1.29
N ARG A 2 35.23 7.80 -1.84
CA ARG A 2 34.19 7.15 -2.66
C ARG A 2 32.83 7.00 -1.96
N TRP A 3 32.83 6.81 -0.64
CA TRP A 3 31.62 6.66 0.17
C TRP A 3 30.83 7.96 0.37
N ILE A 4 31.46 9.13 0.23
CA ILE A 4 30.79 10.45 0.23
C ILE A 4 30.36 10.83 -1.20
N ASP A 5 31.21 10.51 -2.19
CA ASP A 5 31.01 10.90 -3.58
C ASP A 5 29.84 10.14 -4.26
N GLU A 6 29.66 8.85 -3.93
CA GLU A 6 28.56 8.02 -4.47
C GLU A 6 27.15 8.49 -4.08
N PRO A 7 26.83 8.77 -2.81
CA PRO A 7 25.50 9.28 -2.44
C PRO A 7 25.24 10.66 -3.03
N LEU A 8 26.25 11.55 -3.11
CA LEU A 8 26.14 12.84 -3.80
C LEU A 8 25.88 12.66 -5.30
N ALA A 9 26.55 11.71 -5.95
CA ALA A 9 26.30 11.38 -7.36
C ALA A 9 24.90 10.76 -7.59
N ARG A 10 24.37 9.98 -6.64
CA ARG A 10 22.99 9.44 -6.69
C ARG A 10 21.92 10.50 -6.37
N ALA A 11 22.30 11.57 -5.67
CA ALA A 11 21.46 12.75 -5.45
C ALA A 11 21.50 13.72 -6.65
N ARG A 12 22.59 13.75 -7.43
CA ARG A 12 22.70 14.56 -8.67
C ARG A 12 21.56 14.19 -9.64
N GLY A 13 20.75 15.19 -9.97
CA GLY A 13 19.59 15.07 -10.85
C GLY A 13 18.27 14.73 -10.15
N ARG A 14 18.22 14.66 -8.82
CA ARG A 14 16.98 14.58 -8.04
C ARG A 14 16.43 15.96 -7.67
N THR A 15 15.11 16.08 -7.61
CA THR A 15 14.46 17.30 -7.11
C THR A 15 14.42 17.31 -5.58
N PRO A 16 14.28 18.49 -4.94
CA PRO A 16 14.07 18.57 -3.49
C PRO A 16 12.91 17.71 -3.00
N ARG A 17 11.82 17.62 -3.78
CA ARG A 17 10.66 16.77 -3.48
C ARG A 17 11.02 15.28 -3.45
N GLU A 18 11.83 14.82 -4.40
CA GLU A 18 12.30 13.43 -4.41
C GLU A 18 13.19 13.13 -3.19
N LEU A 19 14.05 14.07 -2.80
CA LEU A 19 14.92 13.92 -1.64
C LEU A 19 14.13 13.88 -0.34
N LEU A 20 13.11 14.74 -0.19
CA LEU A 20 12.21 14.74 0.96
C LEU A 20 11.47 13.40 1.10
N LEU A 21 10.93 12.87 -0.01
CA LEU A 21 10.24 11.58 0.01
C LEU A 21 11.17 10.41 0.34
N LEU A 22 12.40 10.42 -0.17
CA LEU A 22 13.41 9.42 0.16
C LEU A 22 13.84 9.51 1.63
N ALA A 23 14.06 10.73 2.14
CA ALA A 23 14.43 10.93 3.54
C ALA A 23 13.31 10.46 4.47
N ALA A 24 12.05 10.78 4.15
CA ALA A 24 10.89 10.29 4.89
C ALA A 24 10.82 8.75 4.85
N GLY A 25 10.92 8.14 3.66
CA GLY A 25 10.84 6.69 3.51
C GLY A 25 11.95 5.93 4.23
N VAL A 26 13.20 6.41 4.13
CA VAL A 26 14.34 5.87 4.89
C VAL A 26 14.12 6.07 6.40
N GLY A 27 13.69 7.26 6.81
CA GLY A 27 13.41 7.59 8.21
C GLY A 27 12.38 6.65 8.83
N TYR A 28 11.26 6.39 8.15
CA TYR A 28 10.26 5.42 8.59
C TYR A 28 10.78 4.00 8.63
N THR A 29 11.55 3.59 7.63
CA THR A 29 12.14 2.25 7.58
C THR A 29 13.07 2.03 8.76
N VAL A 30 13.93 3.02 9.06
CA VAL A 30 14.85 2.98 10.21
C VAL A 30 14.07 3.00 11.52
N PHE A 31 13.09 3.89 11.66
CA PHE A 31 12.24 3.99 12.85
C PHE A 31 11.60 2.63 13.20
N GLU A 32 10.97 1.97 12.23
CA GLU A 32 10.36 0.64 12.40
C GLU A 32 11.40 -0.42 12.77
N LEU A 33 12.57 -0.41 12.12
CA LEU A 33 13.69 -1.32 12.42
C LEU A 33 14.26 -1.14 13.83
N THR A 34 14.28 0.09 14.35
CA THR A 34 14.86 0.43 15.66
C THR A 34 13.85 0.43 16.80
N SER A 35 12.58 0.19 16.51
CA SER A 35 11.54 0.07 17.53
C SER A 35 11.77 -1.18 18.41
N GLU A 36 11.32 -1.13 19.66
CA GLU A 36 11.47 -2.25 20.62
C GLU A 36 10.83 -3.55 20.11
N ALA A 37 9.80 -3.44 19.26
CA ALA A 37 9.13 -4.54 18.60
C ALA A 37 8.94 -4.24 17.10
N PRO A 38 9.94 -4.53 16.24
CA PRO A 38 9.88 -4.19 14.82
C PRO A 38 8.68 -4.82 14.11
N CYS A 39 7.86 -3.98 13.48
CA CYS A 39 6.80 -4.43 12.58
C CYS A 39 7.40 -4.77 11.20
N TRP A 40 7.90 -5.99 11.03
CA TRP A 40 8.52 -6.45 9.77
C TRP A 40 7.68 -6.20 8.52
N PRO A 41 6.34 -6.36 8.51
CA PRO A 41 5.51 -5.97 7.37
C PRO A 41 5.65 -4.48 6.99
N ASN A 42 5.66 -3.59 7.98
CA ASN A 42 5.86 -2.16 7.75
C ASN A 42 7.27 -1.88 7.20
N VAL A 43 8.30 -2.51 7.78
CA VAL A 43 9.69 -2.40 7.29
C VAL A 43 9.78 -2.78 5.82
N VAL A 44 9.27 -3.97 5.44
CA VAL A 44 9.31 -4.46 4.07
C VAL A 44 8.59 -3.51 3.12
N MET A 45 7.42 -3.01 3.52
CA MET A 45 6.64 -2.09 2.71
C MET A 45 7.36 -0.75 2.51
N TYR A 46 7.76 -0.07 3.59
CA TYR A 46 8.41 1.23 3.51
C TYR A 46 9.74 1.13 2.77
N ALA A 47 10.53 0.09 3.04
CA ALA A 47 11.77 -0.18 2.31
C ALA A 47 11.50 -0.39 0.82
N SER A 48 10.54 -1.24 0.46
CA SER A 48 10.21 -1.55 -0.94
C SER A 48 9.72 -0.33 -1.71
N ALA A 49 8.83 0.47 -1.11
CA ALA A 49 8.35 1.71 -1.70
C ALA A 49 9.49 2.73 -1.87
N THR A 50 10.35 2.87 -0.86
CA THR A 50 11.51 3.75 -0.89
C THR A 50 12.52 3.32 -1.94
N ILE A 51 12.82 2.03 -2.05
CA ILE A 51 13.71 1.47 -3.07
C ILE A 51 13.12 1.68 -4.47
N ALA A 52 11.83 1.39 -4.68
CA ALA A 52 11.17 1.64 -5.96
C ALA A 52 11.27 3.12 -6.37
N PHE A 53 11.06 4.02 -5.41
CA PHE A 53 11.18 5.46 -5.63
C PHE A 53 12.63 5.89 -5.88
N ALA A 54 13.59 5.32 -5.15
CA ALA A 54 15.02 5.52 -5.35
C ALA A 54 15.44 5.09 -6.77
N LEU A 55 14.95 3.96 -7.25
CA LEU A 55 15.24 3.46 -8.60
C LEU A 55 14.52 4.24 -9.71
N ARG A 56 13.67 5.21 -9.35
CA ARG A 56 12.72 5.87 -10.28
C ARG A 56 11.93 4.85 -11.09
N PHE A 57 11.49 3.81 -10.42
CA PHE A 57 10.63 2.82 -11.03
C PHE A 57 9.31 3.49 -11.38
N PHE A 58 8.82 3.31 -12.61
CA PHE A 58 7.70 4.10 -13.11
C PHE A 58 6.38 4.02 -12.30
N PRO A 59 6.04 2.91 -11.60
CA PRO A 59 4.89 2.87 -10.72
C PRO A 59 5.21 3.35 -9.29
N ALA A 60 6.45 3.75 -8.97
CA ALA A 60 6.83 4.08 -7.60
C ALA A 60 6.01 5.22 -7.00
N ARG A 61 5.58 6.18 -7.83
CA ARG A 61 4.65 7.22 -7.37
C ARG A 61 3.31 6.61 -6.96
N ALA A 62 2.79 5.69 -7.76
CA ALA A 62 1.54 5.01 -7.47
C ALA A 62 1.63 4.17 -6.19
N ILE A 63 2.70 3.40 -6.07
CA ILE A 63 3.00 2.61 -4.87
C ILE A 63 3.09 3.52 -3.64
N GLY A 64 3.85 4.61 -3.71
CA GLY A 64 4.03 5.55 -2.60
C GLY A 64 2.71 6.16 -2.11
N VAL A 65 1.83 6.56 -3.02
CA VAL A 65 0.50 7.10 -2.65
C VAL A 65 -0.34 6.02 -1.97
N GLY A 66 -0.37 4.79 -2.53
CA GLY A 66 -1.11 3.69 -1.91
C GLY A 66 -0.58 3.34 -0.52
N VAL A 67 0.74 3.24 -0.35
CA VAL A 67 1.37 3.01 0.96
C VAL A 67 1.02 4.11 1.96
N ALA A 68 1.07 5.38 1.55
CA ALA A 68 0.69 6.50 2.42
C ALA A 68 -0.81 6.48 2.78
N LEU A 69 -1.70 6.14 1.84
CA LEU A 69 -3.13 5.96 2.10
C LEU A 69 -3.38 4.82 3.08
N GLY A 70 -2.67 3.70 2.93
CA GLY A 70 -2.74 2.59 3.86
C GLY A 70 -2.26 2.99 5.25
N ALA A 71 -1.13 3.69 5.35
CA ALA A 71 -0.64 4.23 6.62
C ALA A 71 -1.66 5.18 7.28
N LEU A 72 -2.38 6.02 6.52
CA LEU A 72 -3.48 6.82 7.06
C LEU A 72 -4.65 5.95 7.55
N ALA A 73 -5.03 4.94 6.79
CA ALA A 73 -6.10 4.01 7.16
C ALA A 73 -5.78 3.26 8.46
N GLN A 74 -4.50 2.93 8.71
CA GLN A 74 -4.05 2.35 9.98
C GLN A 74 -4.24 3.31 11.17
N ARG A 75 -4.21 4.63 10.95
CA ARG A 75 -4.28 5.63 12.03
C ARG A 75 -5.69 6.13 12.31
N LEU A 76 -6.63 5.93 11.40
CA LEU A 76 -8.04 6.28 11.60
C LEU A 76 -8.62 5.68 12.90
N PRO A 77 -8.36 4.41 13.23
CA PRO A 77 -8.84 3.85 14.50
C PRO A 77 -8.11 4.45 15.70
N ASP A 78 -6.79 4.68 15.62
CA ASP A 78 -6.04 5.30 16.72
C ASP A 78 -6.58 6.70 17.07
N LEU A 79 -6.96 7.48 16.04
CA LEU A 79 -7.61 8.79 16.20
C LEU A 79 -9.03 8.67 16.78
N ARG A 80 -9.80 7.67 16.35
CA ARG A 80 -11.16 7.43 16.85
C ARG A 80 -11.19 7.02 18.32
N TYR A 81 -10.17 6.32 18.79
CA TYR A 81 -10.07 5.82 20.16
C TYR A 81 -9.19 6.68 21.07
N GLY A 82 -8.72 7.84 20.58
CA GLY A 82 -7.89 8.76 21.37
C GLY A 82 -6.52 8.20 21.76
N THR A 83 -6.09 7.09 21.15
CA THR A 83 -4.76 6.48 21.39
C THR A 83 -3.67 7.12 20.53
N ALA A 84 -4.07 7.98 19.59
CA ALA A 84 -3.19 8.91 18.90
C ALA A 84 -3.82 10.31 18.91
N GLU A 85 -3.02 11.32 19.19
CA GLU A 85 -3.43 12.72 19.07
C GLU A 85 -3.30 13.18 17.61
N LEU A 86 -4.11 14.16 17.20
CA LEU A 86 -3.96 14.79 15.87
C LEU A 86 -2.56 15.40 15.66
N GLU A 87 -1.82 15.63 16.74
CA GLU A 87 -0.44 16.11 16.72
C GLU A 87 0.57 15.02 16.33
N THR A 88 0.14 13.76 16.20
CA THR A 88 1.03 12.64 15.85
C THR A 88 1.72 12.91 14.51
N PRO A 89 3.07 13.07 14.49
CA PRO A 89 3.80 13.48 13.29
C PRO A 89 3.57 12.54 12.10
N HIS A 90 3.27 11.27 12.37
CA HIS A 90 3.08 10.27 11.34
C HIS A 90 1.88 10.53 10.42
N LEU A 91 0.79 11.06 10.96
CA LEU A 91 -0.39 11.43 10.18
C LEU A 91 -0.04 12.53 9.17
N TRP A 92 0.64 13.57 9.65
CA TRP A 92 1.05 14.71 8.85
C TRP A 92 2.07 14.33 7.79
N ILE A 93 3.02 13.43 8.10
CA ILE A 93 3.98 12.98 7.09
C ILE A 93 3.30 12.16 6.00
N ALA A 94 2.34 11.29 6.33
CA ALA A 94 1.59 10.55 5.31
C ALA A 94 0.75 11.48 4.41
N LEU A 95 0.08 12.49 4.99
CA LEU A 95 -0.63 13.53 4.23
C LEU A 95 0.32 14.36 3.35
N ALA A 96 1.45 14.79 3.89
CA ALA A 96 2.46 15.54 3.15
C ALA A 96 3.05 14.69 2.01
N ALA A 97 3.30 13.39 2.25
CA ALA A 97 3.77 12.47 1.22
C ALA A 97 2.76 12.36 0.07
N ILE A 98 1.46 12.20 0.36
CA ILE A 98 0.40 12.18 -0.66
C ILE A 98 0.38 13.50 -1.44
N ALA A 99 0.45 14.64 -0.75
CA ALA A 99 0.44 15.95 -1.39
C ALA A 99 1.63 16.13 -2.35
N VAL A 100 2.83 15.76 -1.91
CA VAL A 100 4.05 15.82 -2.73
C VAL A 100 3.97 14.85 -3.90
N LEU A 101 3.58 13.59 -3.65
CA LEU A 101 3.43 12.53 -4.67
C LEU A 101 2.32 12.84 -5.69
N SER A 102 1.35 13.68 -5.35
CA SER A 102 0.29 14.15 -6.26
C SER A 102 0.76 15.26 -7.21
N SER A 103 2.00 15.74 -7.08
CA SER A 103 2.51 16.82 -7.94
C SER A 103 2.71 16.38 -9.40
N ARG A 104 2.38 17.28 -10.33
CA ARG A 104 2.53 17.06 -11.79
C ARG A 104 3.98 16.79 -12.20
N ASP A 105 4.95 17.38 -11.51
CA ASP A 105 6.39 17.14 -11.77
C ASP A 105 6.77 15.69 -11.51
N LEU A 106 6.37 15.13 -10.36
CA LEU A 106 6.61 13.71 -10.08
C LEU A 106 5.81 12.80 -11.00
N GLU A 107 4.63 13.23 -11.46
CA GLU A 107 3.91 12.49 -12.50
C GLU A 107 4.70 12.37 -13.80
N ALA A 108 5.22 13.48 -14.31
CA ALA A 108 6.02 13.47 -15.52
C ALA A 108 7.29 12.61 -15.38
N ARG A 109 7.96 12.69 -14.22
CA ARG A 109 9.25 12.01 -13.96
C ARG A 109 9.16 10.52 -13.74
N PHE A 110 8.05 10.03 -13.18
CA PHE A 110 7.90 8.60 -12.84
C PHE A 110 7.01 7.88 -13.85
N GLU A 111 5.81 8.38 -14.13
CA GLU A 111 4.86 7.61 -14.92
C GLU A 111 4.97 7.85 -16.42
N ARG A 112 5.36 9.05 -16.85
CA ARG A 112 5.47 9.38 -18.28
C ARG A 112 6.88 9.25 -18.85
N ALA A 113 7.91 9.30 -18.00
CA ALA A 113 9.29 9.20 -18.43
C ALA A 113 9.67 7.76 -18.82
N PRO A 114 10.64 7.58 -19.74
CA PRO A 114 11.26 6.28 -19.97
C PRO A 114 11.84 5.73 -18.66
N SER A 115 11.74 4.41 -18.49
CA SER A 115 12.34 3.73 -17.32
C SER A 115 13.85 3.97 -17.28
N ARG A 116 14.37 4.27 -16.09
CA ARG A 116 15.83 4.34 -15.87
C ARG A 116 16.48 2.95 -15.88
N LEU A 117 15.70 1.90 -15.66
CA LEU A 117 16.17 0.51 -15.75
C LEU A 117 16.10 0.09 -17.22
N ARG A 118 17.26 0.05 -17.90
CA ARG A 118 17.36 -0.22 -19.34
C ARG A 118 16.67 -1.52 -19.79
N TRP A 119 16.64 -2.53 -18.92
CA TRP A 119 16.07 -3.84 -19.20
C TRP A 119 14.55 -3.93 -18.93
N LEU A 120 13.94 -2.90 -18.33
CA LEU A 120 12.53 -2.89 -17.98
C LEU A 120 11.85 -1.63 -18.55
N PRO A 121 11.35 -1.68 -19.80
CA PRO A 121 10.71 -0.53 -20.43
C PRO A 121 9.44 -0.12 -19.66
N ASN A 122 9.14 1.18 -19.67
CA ASN A 122 7.94 1.71 -19.04
C ASN A 122 6.71 1.36 -19.88
N ALA A 123 6.05 0.24 -19.55
CA ALA A 123 4.83 -0.20 -20.22
C ALA A 123 3.66 0.79 -20.07
N TRP A 124 3.68 1.63 -19.03
CA TRP A 124 2.60 2.56 -18.73
C TRP A 124 2.60 3.77 -19.67
N ALA A 125 3.76 4.15 -20.20
CA ALA A 125 3.90 5.30 -21.10
C ALA A 125 3.15 5.12 -22.43
N ALA A 126 2.92 3.87 -22.86
CA ALA A 126 2.21 3.54 -24.09
C ALA A 126 0.69 3.40 -23.91
N LEU A 127 0.18 3.46 -22.68
CA LEU A 127 -1.24 3.24 -22.40
C LEU A 127 -2.08 4.48 -22.69
N PRO A 128 -3.34 4.31 -23.17
CA PRO A 128 -4.32 5.38 -23.18
C PRO A 128 -4.53 5.97 -21.78
N ALA A 129 -4.82 7.27 -21.69
CA ALA A 129 -4.96 7.97 -20.41
C ALA A 129 -6.02 7.36 -19.47
N ALA A 130 -7.10 6.80 -20.02
CA ALA A 130 -8.14 6.12 -19.24
C ALA A 130 -7.63 4.81 -18.60
N ASP A 131 -6.87 4.02 -19.36
CA ASP A 131 -6.30 2.75 -18.89
C ASP A 131 -5.20 2.99 -17.86
N LEU A 132 -4.34 3.98 -18.11
CA LEU A 132 -3.31 4.42 -17.16
C LEU A 132 -3.93 4.84 -15.83
N ARG A 133 -5.01 5.64 -15.87
CA ARG A 133 -5.71 6.09 -14.66
C ARG A 133 -6.27 4.91 -13.87
N ARG A 134 -6.89 3.94 -14.53
CA ARG A 134 -7.44 2.74 -13.88
C ARG A 134 -6.34 1.87 -13.28
N LEU A 135 -5.26 1.64 -14.01
CA LEU A 135 -4.11 0.89 -13.52
C LEU A 135 -3.49 1.57 -12.29
N ARG A 136 -3.39 2.91 -12.31
CA ARG A 136 -2.94 3.72 -11.18
C ARG A 136 -3.85 3.54 -9.96
N TRP A 137 -5.17 3.62 -10.12
CA TRP A 137 -6.12 3.37 -9.03
C TRP A 137 -6.04 1.93 -8.50
N CYS A 138 -5.80 0.95 -9.38
CA CYS A 138 -5.58 -0.43 -8.98
C CYS A 138 -4.31 -0.56 -8.13
N VAL A 139 -3.19 0.06 -8.55
CA VAL A 139 -1.95 0.07 -7.75
C VAL A 139 -2.13 0.83 -6.43
N TYR A 140 -2.86 1.95 -6.41
CA TYR A 140 -3.22 2.64 -5.16
C TYR A 140 -3.95 1.69 -4.20
N ALA A 141 -4.98 0.99 -4.69
CA ALA A 141 -5.78 0.08 -3.88
C ALA A 141 -4.97 -1.10 -3.37
N LEU A 142 -4.16 -1.74 -4.22
CA LEU A 142 -3.31 -2.87 -3.85
C LEU A 142 -2.21 -2.49 -2.84
N ALA A 143 -1.54 -1.36 -3.06
CA ALA A 143 -0.51 -0.88 -2.14
C ALA A 143 -1.10 -0.42 -0.80
N ALA A 144 -2.26 0.25 -0.81
CA ALA A 144 -2.98 0.61 0.40
C ALA A 144 -3.49 -0.62 1.16
N LEU A 145 -3.94 -1.65 0.43
CA LEU A 145 -4.34 -2.91 1.03
C LEU A 145 -3.15 -3.62 1.67
N ALA A 146 -2.05 -3.80 0.94
CA ALA A 146 -0.82 -4.43 1.47
C ALA A 146 -0.32 -3.70 2.72
N ALA A 147 -0.37 -2.37 2.70
CA ALA A 147 -0.06 -1.53 3.83
C ALA A 147 -1.00 -1.76 5.02
N GLY A 148 -2.31 -1.60 4.82
CA GLY A 148 -3.31 -1.77 5.86
C GLY A 148 -3.18 -3.12 6.55
N LEU A 149 -3.08 -4.20 5.75
CA LEU A 149 -3.00 -5.58 6.22
C LEU A 149 -1.85 -5.83 7.20
N GLY A 150 -0.69 -5.20 7.03
CA GLY A 150 0.43 -5.34 7.96
C GLY A 150 0.10 -4.94 9.40
N TYR A 151 -0.77 -3.94 9.57
CA TYR A 151 -1.22 -3.46 10.87
C TYR A 151 -2.47 -4.21 11.35
N THR A 152 -3.41 -4.50 10.45
CA THR A 152 -4.65 -5.24 10.77
C THR A 152 -4.35 -6.61 11.37
N TRP A 153 -3.26 -7.25 10.95
CA TRP A 153 -2.81 -8.54 11.50
C TRP A 153 -1.79 -8.44 12.63
N GLY A 154 -1.14 -7.29 12.82
CA GLY A 154 -0.15 -7.09 13.88
C GLY A 154 -0.75 -6.76 15.25
N VAL A 155 -1.91 -6.09 15.30
CA VAL A 155 -2.44 -5.50 16.54
C VAL A 155 -3.51 -6.35 17.25
N PRO A 156 -4.37 -7.14 16.56
CA PRO A 156 -5.40 -7.92 17.23
C PRO A 156 -5.43 -9.44 16.90
N PHE A 157 -4.52 -9.96 16.06
CA PHE A 157 -4.59 -11.38 15.63
C PHE A 157 -3.72 -12.36 16.41
N ALA A 158 -2.89 -11.89 17.35
CA ALA A 158 -2.14 -12.78 18.24
C ALA A 158 -3.05 -13.80 18.96
N ASP A 159 -4.31 -13.44 19.20
CA ASP A 159 -5.30 -14.28 19.89
C ASP A 159 -6.26 -15.05 18.96
N THR A 160 -6.18 -14.83 17.64
CA THR A 160 -7.12 -15.41 16.64
C THR A 160 -6.62 -16.71 15.98
N GLY A 161 -5.35 -17.07 16.21
CA GLY A 161 -4.73 -18.27 15.63
C GLY A 161 -4.40 -18.19 14.14
N VAL A 162 -4.47 -17.01 13.50
CA VAL A 162 -4.03 -16.85 12.10
C VAL A 162 -2.50 -16.91 12.02
N ASP A 163 -1.97 -17.84 11.22
CA ASP A 163 -0.54 -18.03 11.03
C ASP A 163 0.12 -16.75 10.46
N PRO A 164 1.11 -16.14 11.14
CA PRO A 164 1.86 -15.00 10.63
C PRO A 164 2.48 -15.22 9.24
N ARG A 165 2.81 -16.47 8.89
CA ARG A 165 3.33 -16.82 7.56
C ARG A 165 2.30 -16.63 6.46
N LEU A 166 1.02 -16.87 6.74
CA LEU A 166 -0.07 -16.63 5.79
C LEU A 166 -0.16 -15.14 5.46
N VAL A 167 -0.06 -14.28 6.48
CA VAL A 167 -0.10 -12.82 6.33
C VAL A 167 1.06 -12.31 5.46
N ILE A 168 2.27 -12.78 5.75
CA ILE A 168 3.46 -12.46 4.95
C ILE A 168 3.28 -12.95 3.51
N GLY A 169 2.72 -14.15 3.32
CA GLY A 169 2.39 -14.69 1.99
C GLY A 169 1.40 -13.82 1.23
N VAL A 170 0.33 -13.35 1.87
CA VAL A 170 -0.67 -12.46 1.29
C VAL A 170 -0.04 -11.12 0.89
N ILE A 171 0.71 -10.46 1.80
CA ILE A 171 1.41 -9.21 1.50
C ILE A 171 2.40 -9.41 0.35
N GLY A 172 3.18 -10.50 0.38
CA GLY A 172 4.11 -10.87 -0.68
C GLY A 172 3.42 -11.05 -2.03
N SER A 173 2.24 -11.68 -2.07
CA SER A 173 1.45 -11.84 -3.29
C SER A 173 0.95 -10.51 -3.85
N LEU A 174 0.53 -9.57 -3.00
CA LEU A 174 0.13 -8.22 -3.42
C LEU A 174 1.32 -7.45 -3.99
N VAL A 175 2.49 -7.55 -3.36
CA VAL A 175 3.73 -6.93 -3.85
C VAL A 175 4.15 -7.52 -5.21
N ALA A 176 4.10 -8.85 -5.35
CA ALA A 176 4.39 -9.53 -6.61
C ALA A 176 3.40 -9.12 -7.71
N LEU A 177 2.12 -9.00 -7.38
CA LEU A 177 1.07 -8.56 -8.29
C LEU A 177 1.30 -7.13 -8.78
N ILE A 178 1.68 -6.20 -7.87
CA ILE A 178 2.07 -4.84 -8.23
C ILE A 178 3.28 -4.86 -9.18
N ALA A 179 4.28 -5.70 -8.92
CA ALA A 179 5.45 -5.84 -9.79
C ALA A 179 5.09 -6.38 -11.18
N LEU A 180 4.17 -7.34 -11.27
CA LEU A 180 3.67 -7.88 -12.54
C LEU A 180 2.84 -6.86 -13.33
N LEU A 181 1.96 -6.11 -12.65
CA LEU A 181 1.19 -5.00 -13.23
C LEU A 181 2.12 -3.89 -13.73
N ALA A 182 3.17 -3.59 -12.96
CA ALA A 182 4.21 -2.67 -13.36
C ALA A 182 4.90 -3.17 -14.64
N ALA A 183 5.35 -4.42 -14.68
CA ALA A 183 5.98 -5.02 -15.85
C ALA A 183 5.07 -5.15 -17.11
N GLY A 184 3.83 -4.66 -17.07
CA GLY A 184 2.91 -4.65 -18.20
C GLY A 184 2.41 -6.04 -18.56
N ARG A 185 2.47 -6.99 -17.63
CA ARG A 185 2.06 -8.38 -17.89
C ARG A 185 0.54 -8.47 -17.85
N ALA A 186 -0.08 -8.69 -19.02
CA ALA A 186 -1.53 -8.88 -19.12
C ALA A 186 -2.10 -9.95 -18.16
N PRO A 187 -1.42 -11.09 -17.88
CA PRO A 187 -1.88 -12.05 -16.89
C PRO A 187 -2.04 -11.47 -15.47
N ALA A 188 -1.31 -10.40 -15.14
CA ALA A 188 -1.46 -9.75 -13.84
C ALA A 188 -2.89 -9.23 -13.62
N LEU A 189 -3.58 -8.77 -14.68
CA LEU A 189 -4.96 -8.31 -14.58
C LEU A 189 -5.95 -9.45 -14.25
N LEU A 190 -5.62 -10.70 -14.60
CA LEU A 190 -6.38 -11.89 -14.17
C LEU A 190 -6.08 -12.23 -12.71
N LEU A 191 -4.82 -12.08 -12.30
CA LEU A 191 -4.39 -12.40 -10.94
C LEU A 191 -4.94 -11.41 -9.91
N VAL A 192 -5.21 -10.14 -10.28
CA VAL A 192 -5.78 -9.15 -9.35
C VAL A 192 -7.06 -9.66 -8.67
N PRO A 193 -8.16 -9.97 -9.39
CA PRO A 193 -9.37 -10.46 -8.75
C PRO A 193 -9.17 -11.82 -8.07
N LEU A 194 -8.31 -12.70 -8.61
CA LEU A 194 -8.01 -14.01 -8.01
C LEU A 194 -7.33 -13.88 -6.64
N VAL A 195 -6.54 -12.84 -6.42
CA VAL A 195 -5.87 -12.57 -5.14
C VAL A 195 -6.76 -11.73 -4.23
N THR A 196 -7.41 -10.69 -4.74
CA THR A 196 -8.12 -9.72 -3.89
C THR A 196 -9.52 -10.18 -3.49
N LEU A 197 -10.22 -11.02 -4.27
CA LEU A 197 -11.54 -11.53 -3.87
C LEU A 197 -11.46 -12.49 -2.66
N PRO A 198 -10.51 -13.44 -2.58
CA PRO A 198 -10.32 -14.24 -1.36
C PRO A 198 -10.00 -13.38 -0.14
N ILE A 199 -9.17 -12.34 -0.30
CA ILE A 199 -8.88 -11.38 0.78
C ILE A 199 -10.15 -10.66 1.20
N ALA A 200 -10.96 -10.18 0.24
CA ALA A 200 -12.22 -9.51 0.53
C ALA A 200 -13.23 -10.44 1.21
N ALA A 201 -13.29 -11.71 0.84
CA ALA A 201 -14.18 -12.70 1.47
C ALA A 201 -13.73 -13.00 2.91
N MET A 202 -12.44 -13.21 3.12
CA MET A 202 -11.86 -13.46 4.44
C MET A 202 -12.02 -12.25 5.38
N LEU A 203 -11.73 -11.03 4.90
CA LEU A 203 -11.96 -9.82 5.69
C LEU A 203 -13.46 -9.55 5.86
N GLY A 204 -14.27 -9.75 4.82
CA GLY A 204 -15.72 -9.53 4.86
C GLY A 204 -16.42 -10.41 5.90
N SER A 205 -16.06 -11.69 6.02
CA SER A 205 -16.61 -12.56 7.06
C SER A 205 -16.31 -12.05 8.47
N GLN A 206 -15.14 -11.43 8.66
CA GLN A 206 -14.72 -10.85 9.93
C GLN A 206 -15.49 -9.56 10.26
N VAL A 207 -15.92 -8.79 9.25
CA VAL A 207 -16.82 -7.64 9.45
C VAL A 207 -18.16 -8.12 10.00
N VAL A 208 -18.74 -9.15 9.40
CA VAL A 208 -20.05 -9.70 9.82
C VAL A 208 -19.98 -10.27 11.23
N GLU A 209 -18.91 -10.99 11.55
CA GLU A 209 -18.67 -11.53 12.89
C GLU A 209 -18.53 -10.41 13.93
N ALA A 210 -17.75 -9.36 13.61
CA ALA A 210 -17.60 -8.19 14.47
C ALA A 210 -18.93 -7.46 14.71
N GLU A 211 -19.73 -7.24 13.66
CA GLU A 211 -21.05 -6.61 13.78
C GLU A 211 -22.04 -7.47 14.58
N GLY A 212 -22.01 -8.79 14.41
CA GLY A 212 -22.85 -9.73 15.18
C GLY A 212 -22.54 -9.70 16.68
N ILE A 213 -21.25 -9.63 17.05
CA ILE A 213 -20.82 -9.50 18.45
C ILE A 213 -21.24 -8.15 19.03
N LEU A 214 -21.17 -7.07 18.24
CA LEU A 214 -21.58 -5.72 18.65
C LEU A 214 -23.11 -5.60 18.79
N ALA A 215 -23.89 -6.27 17.95
CA ALA A 215 -25.35 -6.24 17.98
C ALA A 215 -25.97 -7.10 19.12
N GLY A 216 -25.29 -8.17 19.54
CA GLY A 216 -25.77 -9.10 20.55
C GLY A 216 -25.48 -8.72 22.01
N ARG A 217 -24.71 -7.65 22.26
CA ARG A 217 -24.39 -7.18 23.61
C ARG A 217 -25.05 -5.82 23.87
N ALA A 218 -25.82 -5.70 24.95
CA ALA A 218 -26.12 -4.40 25.55
C ALA A 218 -24.79 -3.84 26.06
N LEU A 219 -24.10 -3.07 25.20
CA LEU A 219 -22.71 -2.68 25.44
C LEU A 219 -22.63 -1.76 26.66
N PRO A 220 -21.99 -2.16 27.77
CA PRO A 220 -21.40 -1.17 28.65
C PRO A 220 -20.38 -0.40 27.82
N PHE A 221 -20.38 0.92 27.98
CA PHE A 221 -19.81 1.95 27.11
C PHE A 221 -18.30 1.87 26.79
N LEU A 222 -17.58 0.77 27.08
CA LEU A 222 -16.13 0.78 27.28
C LEU A 222 -15.36 -0.51 26.88
N ASP A 223 -15.89 -1.43 26.06
CA ASP A 223 -15.07 -2.53 25.53
C ASP A 223 -14.39 -2.15 24.19
N PHE A 224 -13.29 -1.39 24.31
CA PHE A 224 -12.55 -0.80 23.19
C PHE A 224 -11.92 -1.82 22.24
N GLY A 225 -11.71 -3.07 22.68
CA GLY A 225 -11.12 -4.13 21.85
C GLY A 225 -12.02 -4.55 20.70
N LEU A 226 -13.33 -4.69 20.96
CA LEU A 226 -14.33 -5.14 19.98
C LEU A 226 -14.65 -4.09 18.91
N TRP A 227 -14.53 -2.81 19.24
CA TRP A 227 -14.75 -1.70 18.31
C TRP A 227 -13.55 -1.43 17.38
N ARG A 228 -12.34 -1.83 17.77
CA ARG A 228 -11.14 -1.70 16.93
C ARG A 228 -11.23 -2.56 15.68
N TRP A 229 -11.78 -3.76 15.77
CA TRP A 229 -11.85 -4.75 14.69
C TRP A 229 -12.51 -4.27 13.39
N PRO A 230 -13.79 -3.82 13.38
CA PRO A 230 -14.45 -3.42 12.15
C PRO A 230 -13.83 -2.17 11.51
N ALA A 231 -13.16 -1.33 12.32
CA ALA A 231 -12.51 -0.11 11.85
C ALA A 231 -11.29 -0.36 10.93
N PHE A 232 -10.64 -1.53 11.03
CA PHE A 232 -9.53 -1.92 10.15
C PHE A 232 -9.95 -2.86 9.02
N VAL A 233 -10.93 -3.73 9.27
CA VAL A 233 -11.33 -4.79 8.34
C VAL A 233 -12.16 -4.24 7.19
N LEU A 234 -13.10 -3.31 7.45
CA LEU A 234 -13.95 -2.73 6.41
C LEU A 234 -13.13 -1.96 5.34
N PRO A 235 -12.20 -1.05 5.68
CA PRO A 235 -11.33 -0.41 4.68
C PRO A 235 -10.55 -1.43 3.84
N GLY A 236 -10.02 -2.49 4.47
CA GLY A 236 -9.33 -3.57 3.76
C GLY A 236 -10.24 -4.29 2.75
N THR A 237 -11.44 -4.67 3.16
CA THR A 237 -12.46 -5.29 2.28
C THR A 237 -12.80 -4.37 1.11
N LEU A 238 -13.03 -3.08 1.36
CA LEU A 238 -13.36 -2.11 0.32
C LEU A 238 -12.21 -1.91 -0.67
N LEU A 239 -10.96 -1.85 -0.20
CA LEU A 239 -9.77 -1.76 -1.07
C LEU A 239 -9.60 -3.01 -1.93
N ALA A 240 -9.83 -4.20 -1.36
CA ALA A 240 -9.76 -5.47 -2.08
C ALA A 240 -10.84 -5.58 -3.17
N LEU A 241 -12.08 -5.18 -2.86
CA LEU A 241 -13.19 -5.12 -3.81
C LEU A 241 -12.96 -4.06 -4.89
N LEU A 242 -12.42 -2.89 -4.52
CA LEU A 242 -12.08 -1.84 -5.48
C LEU A 242 -11.02 -2.32 -6.47
N ALA A 243 -9.94 -2.96 -5.98
CA ALA A 243 -8.91 -3.53 -6.84
C ALA A 243 -9.47 -4.59 -7.79
N ALA A 244 -10.33 -5.50 -7.27
CA ALA A 244 -11.01 -6.50 -8.10
C ALA A 244 -11.89 -5.82 -9.16
N GLY A 245 -12.76 -4.89 -8.77
CA GLY A 245 -13.68 -4.20 -9.66
C GLY A 245 -12.99 -3.41 -10.77
N LEU A 246 -11.82 -2.81 -10.48
CA LEU A 246 -11.02 -2.11 -11.47
C LEU A 246 -10.36 -3.05 -12.49
N ALA A 247 -9.95 -4.25 -12.07
CA ALA A 247 -9.26 -5.22 -12.92
C ALA A 247 -10.20 -6.16 -13.70
N THR A 248 -11.35 -6.53 -13.13
CA THR A 248 -12.29 -7.52 -13.70
C THR A 248 -12.72 -7.23 -15.14
N PRO A 249 -13.05 -6.00 -15.55
CA PRO A 249 -13.42 -5.73 -16.95
C PRO A 249 -12.28 -6.02 -17.95
N TYR A 250 -11.03 -5.95 -17.51
CA TYR A 250 -9.87 -6.30 -18.34
C TYR A 250 -9.59 -7.79 -18.31
N ALA A 251 -9.72 -8.43 -17.14
CA ALA A 251 -9.65 -9.87 -16.99
C ALA A 251 -10.64 -10.58 -17.93
N VAL A 252 -11.91 -10.18 -17.91
CA VAL A 252 -12.96 -10.75 -18.78
C VAL A 252 -12.65 -10.53 -20.25
N ARG A 253 -12.17 -9.33 -20.63
CA ARG A 253 -11.78 -9.05 -22.03
C ARG A 253 -10.59 -9.90 -22.48
N LEU A 254 -9.65 -10.18 -21.60
CA LEU A 254 -8.50 -11.04 -21.90
C LEU A 254 -8.94 -12.49 -22.09
N LEU A 255 -9.79 -13.01 -21.21
CA LEU A 255 -10.33 -14.38 -21.31
C LEU A 255 -11.18 -14.59 -22.55
N ARG A 256 -11.91 -13.57 -23.02
CA ARG A 256 -12.72 -13.65 -24.26
C ARG A 256 -11.92 -13.61 -25.56
N ARG A 257 -10.61 -13.34 -25.48
CA ARG A 257 -9.70 -13.23 -26.64
C ARG A 257 -8.80 -14.47 -26.81
N ILE A 258 -8.87 -15.39 -25.87
CA ILE A 258 -8.20 -16.70 -25.88
C ILE A 258 -9.23 -17.72 -26.34
#